data_AF-A0AA96V6S5-F1
#
_entry.id   AF-A0AA96V6S5-F1
#
_cell.length_a   1.000
_cell.length_b   1.000
_cell.length_c   1.000
_cell.angle_alpha   90.00
_cell.angle_beta   90.00
_cell.angle_gamma   90.00
#
_symmetry.space_group_name_H-M   'P 1'
#
loop_
_entity.id
_entity.type
_entity.pdbx_description
1 polymer ?
#
loop_
_entity_poly.entity_id
_entity_poly.type
_entity_poly.pdbx_seq_one_letter_code
_entity_poly.pdbx_strand_id
1 'polypeptide(L)'
;MANVGEKITEKQKKFAEYYVKDGNATQAYKMAGYRSKNDQTAGSCAAKLLKKPLILHEIDKIRQEIRKNRIATAIELQEFWTEKMKYAEDPRDQLKASELLAKALGMFRDNEPHASPPIIVIDVGNMKE
;
A
#
# COMPACT_ATOMS: atom_id res chain seq x y z
N MET A 1 -22.76 16.18 -18.10
CA MET A 1 -22.63 15.39 -19.34
C MET A 1 -21.17 14.97 -19.48
N ALA A 2 -20.82 13.76 -19.06
CA ALA A 2 -19.54 13.17 -19.42
C ALA A 2 -19.73 12.55 -20.82
N ASN A 3 -18.99 13.01 -21.82
CA ASN A 3 -19.02 12.40 -23.15
C ASN A 3 -18.45 10.98 -23.04
N VAL A 4 -19.36 10.00 -22.97
CA VAL A 4 -19.10 8.58 -23.09
C VAL A 4 -18.51 8.33 -24.48
N GLY A 5 -17.19 8.25 -24.59
CA GLY A 5 -16.50 7.92 -25.85
C GLY A 5 -15.10 8.51 -26.07
N GLU A 6 -14.67 9.52 -25.30
CA GLU A 6 -13.31 10.07 -25.48
C GLU A 6 -12.26 9.14 -24.82
N LYS A 7 -11.53 8.38 -25.63
CA LYS A 7 -10.35 7.61 -25.20
C LYS A 7 -9.16 8.56 -24.98
N ILE A 8 -8.37 8.34 -23.92
CA ILE A 8 -7.18 9.15 -23.66
C ILE A 8 -6.20 9.04 -24.83
N THR A 9 -5.71 10.19 -25.28
CA THR A 9 -4.72 10.26 -26.36
C THR A 9 -3.30 10.04 -25.81
N GLU A 10 -2.38 9.60 -26.67
CA GLU A 10 -0.98 9.36 -26.29
C GLU A 10 -0.31 10.61 -25.69
N LYS A 11 -0.60 11.81 -26.21
CA LYS A 11 -0.07 13.06 -25.65
C LYS A 11 -0.62 13.36 -24.25
N GLN A 12 -1.90 13.09 -24.01
CA GLN A 12 -2.50 13.27 -22.68
C GLN A 12 -1.96 12.26 -21.67
N LYS A 13 -1.68 11.03 -22.13
CA LYS A 13 -1.03 10.02 -21.30
C LYS A 13 0.38 10.44 -20.90
N LYS A 14 1.20 10.87 -21.86
CA LYS A 14 2.55 11.42 -21.58
C LYS A 14 2.50 12.64 -20.65
N PHE A 15 1.51 13.51 -20.84
CA PHE A 15 1.29 14.64 -19.92
C PHE A 15 1.02 14.17 -18.49
N ALA A 16 0.14 13.17 -18.30
CA ALA A 16 -0.14 12.60 -16.98
C ALA A 16 1.12 11.98 -16.36
N GLU A 17 1.91 11.22 -17.12
CA GLU A 17 3.16 10.60 -16.68
C GLU A 17 4.19 11.64 -16.19
N TYR A 18 4.50 12.66 -17.01
CA TYR A 18 5.44 13.72 -16.62
C TYR A 18 4.91 14.54 -15.44
N TYR A 19 3.60 14.79 -15.39
CA TYR A 19 3.01 15.53 -14.28
C TYR A 19 3.09 14.75 -12.97
N VAL A 20 2.84 13.44 -12.98
CA VAL A 20 2.97 12.60 -11.78
C VAL A 20 4.43 12.51 -11.32
N LYS A 21 5.38 12.49 -12.25
CA LYS A 21 6.82 12.42 -11.95
C LYS A 21 7.36 13.69 -11.30
N ASP A 22 7.11 14.85 -11.91
CA ASP A 22 7.81 16.10 -11.55
C ASP A 22 6.91 17.12 -10.84
N GLY A 23 5.58 16.90 -10.81
CA GLY A 23 4.60 17.80 -10.18
C GLY A 23 4.39 19.14 -10.90
N ASN A 24 5.15 19.43 -11.97
CA ASN A 24 5.09 20.68 -12.71
C ASN A 24 4.24 20.55 -13.99
N ALA A 25 3.03 21.11 -13.96
CA ALA A 25 2.08 21.02 -15.07
C ALA A 25 2.58 21.71 -16.35
N THR A 26 3.24 22.86 -16.24
CA THR A 26 3.76 23.61 -17.39
C THR A 26 4.85 22.83 -18.11
N GLN A 27 5.78 22.24 -17.36
CA GLN A 27 6.85 21.42 -17.93
C GLN A 27 6.30 20.11 -18.51
N ALA A 28 5.40 19.43 -17.79
CA ALA A 28 4.74 18.22 -18.28
C ALA A 28 4.02 18.46 -19.63
N TYR A 29 3.37 19.61 -19.79
CA TYR A 29 2.70 19.98 -21.04
C TYR A 29 3.68 20.11 -22.22
N LYS A 30 4.83 20.76 -21.99
CA LYS A 30 5.87 20.91 -23.01
C LYS A 30 6.50 19.56 -23.36
N MET A 31 6.86 18.77 -22.35
CA MET A 31 7.48 17.45 -22.52
C MET A 31 6.55 16.45 -23.20
N ALA A 32 5.24 16.55 -22.96
CA ALA A 32 4.22 15.77 -23.67
C ALA A 32 4.08 16.12 -25.17
N GLY A 33 4.81 17.13 -25.65
CA GLY A 33 4.87 17.48 -27.07
C GLY A 33 3.71 18.39 -27.53
N TYR A 34 3.15 19.18 -26.61
CA TYR A 34 2.22 20.25 -26.97
C TYR A 34 2.96 21.52 -27.35
N ARG A 35 2.49 22.20 -28.41
CA ARG A 35 3.03 23.50 -28.81
C ARG A 35 2.49 24.59 -27.87
N SER A 36 3.38 25.48 -27.46
CA SER A 36 3.04 26.67 -26.67
C SER A 36 3.94 27.83 -27.09
N LYS A 37 3.39 29.04 -27.20
CA LYS A 37 4.17 30.24 -27.54
C LYS A 37 5.09 30.68 -26.40
N ASN A 38 4.64 30.50 -25.15
CA ASN A 38 5.37 30.83 -23.94
C ASN A 38 4.87 29.97 -22.76
N ASP A 39 5.56 30.08 -21.63
CA ASP A 39 5.30 29.32 -20.40
C ASP A 39 3.94 29.63 -19.80
N GLN A 40 3.49 30.88 -19.89
CA GLN A 40 2.17 31.29 -19.40
C GLN A 40 1.04 30.61 -20.17
N THR A 41 1.17 30.50 -21.50
CA THR A 41 0.20 29.78 -22.35
C THR A 41 0.25 28.28 -22.05
N ALA A 42 1.44 27.70 -21.91
CA ALA A 42 1.60 26.29 -21.55
C ALA A 42 0.94 25.98 -20.21
N GLY A 43 1.19 26.78 -19.17
CA GLY A 43 0.59 26.61 -17.85
C GLY A 43 -0.93 26.75 -17.87
N SER A 44 -1.46 27.73 -18.58
CA SER A 44 -2.91 27.92 -18.73
C SER A 44 -3.59 26.73 -19.43
N CYS A 45 -2.96 26.19 -20.48
CA CYS A 45 -3.45 24.99 -21.16
C CYS A 45 -3.31 23.72 -20.32
N ALA A 46 -2.19 23.57 -19.61
CA ALA A 46 -1.96 22.47 -18.68
C ALA A 46 -3.00 22.45 -17.56
N ALA A 47 -3.33 23.61 -16.98
CA ALA A 47 -4.38 23.74 -15.98
C ALA A 47 -5.76 23.32 -16.51
N LYS A 48 -6.05 23.56 -17.80
CA LYS A 48 -7.28 23.06 -18.44
C LYS A 48 -7.24 21.54 -18.60
N LEU A 49 -6.10 20.95 -18.95
CA LEU A 49 -5.94 19.49 -19.01
C LEU A 49 -6.18 18.84 -17.64
N LEU A 50 -5.66 19.43 -16.56
CA LEU A 50 -5.88 18.94 -15.20
C LEU A 50 -7.34 19.03 -14.72
N LYS A 51 -8.21 19.73 -15.44
CA LYS A 51 -9.66 19.74 -15.15
C LYS A 51 -10.43 18.67 -15.93
N LYS A 52 -9.79 17.99 -16.91
CA LYS A 52 -10.46 16.95 -17.69
C LYS A 52 -10.55 15.66 -16.88
N PRO A 53 -11.76 15.08 -16.68
CA PRO A 53 -11.94 13.86 -15.90
C PRO A 53 -11.07 12.68 -16.37
N LEU A 54 -10.91 12.52 -17.68
CA LEU A 54 -10.09 11.44 -18.26
C LEU A 54 -8.61 11.54 -17.88
N ILE A 55 -8.08 12.76 -17.79
CA ILE A 55 -6.68 13.00 -17.44
C ILE A 55 -6.47 12.82 -15.95
N LEU A 56 -7.42 13.29 -15.13
CA LEU A 56 -7.42 13.06 -13.69
C LEU A 56 -7.46 11.56 -13.38
N HIS A 57 -8.30 10.79 -14.06
CA HIS A 57 -8.37 9.35 -13.89
C HIS A 57 -7.04 8.67 -14.24
N GLU A 58 -6.37 9.07 -15.33
CA GLU A 58 -5.06 8.51 -15.69
C GLU A 58 -3.98 8.89 -14.67
N ILE A 59 -3.98 10.13 -14.17
CA ILE A 59 -3.06 10.57 -13.11
C ILE A 59 -3.24 9.70 -11.85
N ASP A 60 -4.48 9.47 -11.43
CA ASP A 60 -4.76 8.66 -10.26
C ASP A 60 -4.38 7.19 -10.47
N LYS A 61 -4.64 6.65 -11.66
CA LYS A 61 -4.20 5.31 -12.03
C LYS A 61 -2.68 5.16 -11.94
N ILE A 62 -1.92 6.08 -12.53
CA ILE A 62 -0.44 6.06 -12.46
C ILE A 62 0.03 6.15 -11.01
N ARG A 63 -0.58 7.00 -10.19
CA ARG A 63 -0.25 7.11 -8.76
C ARG A 63 -0.55 5.82 -8.00
N GLN A 64 -1.66 5.16 -8.30
CA GLN A 64 -2.03 3.89 -7.68
C GLN A 64 -1.05 2.79 -8.07
N GLU A 65 -0.67 2.70 -9.34
CA GLU A 65 0.35 1.74 -9.81
C GLU A 65 1.71 1.99 -9.12
N ILE A 66 2.14 3.26 -9.01
CA ILE A 66 3.37 3.60 -8.27
C ILE A 66 3.25 3.20 -6.79
N ARG A 67 2.10 3.45 -6.15
CA ARG A 67 1.89 3.04 -4.75
C ARG A 67 1.93 1.53 -4.60
N LYS A 68 1.25 0.80 -5.48
CA LYS A 68 1.23 -0.66 -5.50
C LYS A 68 2.64 -1.24 -5.65
N ASN A 69 3.45 -0.68 -6.55
CA ASN A 69 4.83 -1.12 -6.76
C ASN A 69 5.79 -0.73 -5.62
N ARG A 70 5.42 0.21 -4.74
CA ARG A 70 6.25 0.64 -3.60
C ARG A 70 5.93 -0.10 -2.31
N ILE A 71 4.77 -0.74 -2.21
CA ILE A 71 4.28 -1.40 -1.01
C ILE A 71 4.22 -2.89 -1.29
N ALA A 72 5.02 -3.67 -0.55
CA ALA A 72 4.94 -5.12 -0.62
C ALA A 72 3.54 -5.60 -0.19
N THR A 73 2.96 -6.47 -1.00
CA THR A 73 1.72 -7.17 -0.70
C THR A 73 1.95 -8.22 0.39
N ALA A 74 0.86 -8.72 0.99
CA ALA A 74 0.96 -9.80 1.98
C ALA A 74 1.62 -11.07 1.41
N ILE A 75 1.38 -11.37 0.13
CA ILE A 75 1.98 -12.52 -0.56
C ILE A 75 3.48 -12.31 -0.74
N GLU A 76 3.90 -11.15 -1.28
CA GLU A 76 5.33 -10.84 -1.45
C GLU A 76 6.06 -10.83 -0.10
N LEU A 77 5.42 -10.36 0.97
CA LEU A 77 5.98 -10.41 2.32
C LEU A 77 6.12 -11.86 2.80
N GLN A 78 5.13 -12.71 2.56
CA GLN A 78 5.17 -14.13 2.91
C GLN A 78 6.25 -14.88 2.12
N GLU A 79 6.38 -14.61 0.83
CA GLU A 79 7.43 -15.15 -0.04
C GLU A 79 8.81 -14.72 0.45
N PHE A 80 9.00 -13.43 0.74
CA PHE A 80 10.24 -12.88 1.29
C PHE A 80 10.64 -13.57 2.60
N TRP A 81 9.73 -13.69 3.57
CA TRP A 81 10.03 -14.38 4.83
C TRP A 81 10.28 -15.88 4.62
N THR A 82 9.59 -16.52 3.67
CA THR A 82 9.83 -17.93 3.34
C THR A 82 11.22 -18.14 2.75
N GLU A 83 11.67 -17.23 1.87
CA GLU A 83 13.03 -17.23 1.32
C GLU A 83 14.07 -17.06 2.42
N LYS A 84 13.90 -16.06 3.31
CA LYS A 84 14.83 -15.82 4.43
C LYS A 84 14.87 -16.98 5.41
N MET A 85 13.74 -17.62 5.69
CA MET A 85 13.70 -18.82 6.51
C MET A 85 14.53 -19.96 5.92
N LYS A 86 14.49 -20.14 4.59
CA LYS A 86 15.15 -21.27 3.91
C LYS A 86 16.63 -21.04 3.58
N TYR A 87 17.01 -19.79 3.29
CA TYR A 87 18.27 -19.50 2.60
C TYR A 87 19.09 -18.37 3.22
N ALA A 88 18.65 -17.73 4.31
CA ALA A 88 19.50 -16.73 4.97
C ALA A 88 20.82 -17.35 5.48
N GLU A 89 21.91 -16.61 5.41
CA GLU A 89 23.24 -17.08 5.81
C GLU A 89 23.37 -17.22 7.34
N ASP A 90 22.82 -16.27 8.10
CA ASP A 90 22.83 -16.31 9.57
C ASP A 90 21.64 -17.16 10.08
N PRO A 91 21.90 -18.21 10.88
CA PRO A 91 20.83 -19.01 11.50
C PRO A 91 19.85 -18.19 12.34
N ARG A 92 20.26 -17.04 12.89
CA ARG A 92 19.37 -16.13 13.65
C ARG A 92 18.32 -15.50 12.76
N ASP A 93 18.68 -15.14 11.52
CA ASP A 93 17.74 -14.59 10.55
C ASP A 93 16.76 -15.66 10.07
N GLN A 94 17.24 -16.89 9.86
CA GLN A 94 16.38 -18.04 9.54
C GLN A 94 15.35 -18.30 10.66
N LEU A 95 15.81 -18.30 11.91
CA LEU A 95 14.96 -18.50 13.09
C LEU A 95 13.96 -17.36 13.25
N LYS A 96 14.37 -16.11 12.97
CA LYS A 96 13.46 -14.97 13.05
C LYS A 96 12.36 -15.06 11.99
N ALA A 97 12.73 -15.44 10.77
CA ALA A 97 11.79 -15.63 9.68
C ALA A 97 10.79 -16.76 9.97
N SER A 98 11.26 -17.90 10.51
CA SER A 98 10.37 -19.00 10.90
C SER A 98 9.41 -18.61 12.03
N GLU A 99 9.88 -17.87 13.04
CA GLU A 99 9.03 -17.34 14.12
C GLU A 99 7.93 -16.43 13.57
N LEU A 100 8.27 -15.49 12.69
CA LEU A 100 7.30 -14.55 12.11
C LEU A 100 6.26 -15.26 11.24
N LEU A 101 6.66 -16.25 10.45
CA LEU A 101 5.74 -17.08 9.66
C LEU A 101 4.81 -17.90 10.57
N ALA A 102 5.34 -18.55 11.60
CA ALA A 102 4.55 -19.32 12.54
C ALA A 102 3.55 -18.44 13.32
N LYS A 103 3.93 -17.20 13.67
CA LYS A 103 3.01 -16.20 14.23
C LYS A 103 1.90 -15.82 13.26
N ALA A 104 2.23 -15.55 12.00
CA ALA A 104 1.24 -15.21 10.97
C ALA A 104 0.24 -16.35 10.72
N LEU A 105 0.67 -17.60 10.87
CA LEU A 105 -0.16 -18.80 10.75
C LEU A 105 -0.95 -19.14 12.03
N GLY A 106 -0.81 -18.36 13.11
CA GLY A 106 -1.49 -18.62 14.39
C GLY A 106 -0.97 -19.87 15.11
N MET A 107 0.26 -20.30 14.84
CA MET A 107 0.85 -21.50 15.46
C MET A 107 1.26 -21.25 16.92
N PHE A 108 1.40 -19.98 17.32
CA PHE A 108 1.59 -19.60 18.71
C PHE A 108 0.23 -19.29 19.34
N ARG A 109 -0.06 -19.92 20.46
CA ARG A 109 -1.15 -19.51 21.37
C ARG A 109 -0.53 -18.64 22.45
N ASP A 110 -1.14 -17.50 22.73
CA ASP A 110 -0.87 -16.84 24.01
C ASP A 110 -1.31 -17.80 25.10
N ASN A 111 -0.48 -17.97 26.14
CA ASN A 111 -0.82 -18.80 27.28
C ASN A 111 -2.16 -18.30 27.82
N GLU A 112 -3.24 -19.08 27.67
CA GLU A 112 -4.47 -18.80 28.38
C GLU A 112 -4.12 -18.74 29.87
N PRO A 113 -4.63 -17.73 30.62
CA PRO A 113 -4.47 -17.72 32.05
C PRO A 113 -5.06 -19.04 32.55
N HIS A 114 -4.21 -19.91 33.09
CA HIS A 114 -4.64 -21.12 33.76
C HIS A 114 -5.60 -20.67 34.86
N ALA A 115 -6.91 -20.80 34.61
CA ALA A 115 -7.92 -20.48 35.61
C ALA A 115 -7.72 -21.48 36.74
N SER A 116 -7.05 -21.05 37.81
CA SER A 116 -7.01 -21.85 39.04
C SER A 116 -8.45 -22.08 39.47
N PRO A 117 -8.88 -23.33 39.69
CA PRO A 117 -10.24 -23.60 40.15
C PRO A 117 -10.49 -22.80 41.44
N PRO A 118 -11.68 -22.20 41.62
CA PRO A 118 -11.97 -21.40 42.81
C PRO A 118 -11.80 -22.27 44.06
N ILE A 119 -10.97 -21.80 45.00
CA ILE A 119 -10.86 -22.43 46.32
C ILE A 119 -12.16 -22.10 47.06
N ILE A 120 -13.02 -23.11 47.25
CA ILE A 120 -14.20 -23.01 48.10
C ILE A 120 -13.74 -23.29 49.54
N VAL A 121 -13.65 -22.25 50.35
CA VAL A 121 -13.49 -22.41 51.81
C VAL A 121 -14.86 -22.72 52.38
N ILE A 122 -15.08 -23.98 52.77
CA ILE A 122 -16.25 -24.36 53.57
C ILE A 122 -15.92 -24.01 55.01
N ASP A 123 -16.57 -22.97 55.55
CA ASP A 123 -16.54 -22.68 56.97
C ASP A 123 -17.26 -23.80 57.72
N VAL A 124 -16.51 -24.70 58.35
CA VAL A 124 -17.04 -25.72 59.26
C VAL A 124 -17.29 -25.04 60.61
N GLY A 125 -18.25 -24.13 60.63
CA GLY A 125 -18.66 -23.42 61.83
C GLY A 125 -19.24 -24.38 62.86
N ASN A 126 -18.49 -24.58 63.94
CA ASN A 126 -18.94 -24.99 65.27
C ASN A 126 -19.97 -26.15 65.34
N MET A 127 -19.49 -27.39 65.30
CA MET A 127 -20.17 -28.47 66.02
C MET A 127 -19.96 -28.23 67.52
N LYS A 128 -20.87 -27.48 68.14
CA LYS A 128 -21.02 -27.49 69.61
C LYS A 128 -21.96 -28.62 69.98
N GLU A 129 -21.37 -29.60 70.66
CA GLU A 129 -21.89 -30.65 71.56
C GLU A 129 -23.22 -31.34 71.24
#